data_AF-A0A7R9DPE2-F1
#
_entry.id   AF-A0A7R9DPE2-F1
#
_cell.length_a   1.000
_cell.length_b   1.000
_cell.length_c   1.000
_cell.angle_alpha   90.00
_cell.angle_beta   90.00
_cell.angle_gamma   90.00
#
_symmetry.space_group_name_H-M   'P 1'
#
loop_
_entity.id
_entity.type
_entity.pdbx_description
1 polymer ?
#
loop_
_entity_poly.entity_id
_entity_poly.type
_entity_poly.pdbx_seq_one_letter_code
_entity_poly.pdbx_strand_id
1 'polypeptide(L)'
;MANALVVLSSTAEDGEIEVRISILFGFAFLVVSYLLSAQPLDLVRFMKYSFICLLVGAVSEGYGLAIGSMFGVMNGSIIGPVTFSPLLILCVYGMGQTQLIEAHMSFLMSLSYLRYGLVGIANAIYGSHRPFMKCEEADFQYCHYQDPEMFLRDLGMGDTHLGYQ
;
A
#
# COMPACT_ATOMS: atom_id res chain seq x y z
N MET A 1 33.37 6.86 -0.80
CA MET A 1 33.13 6.24 -2.12
C MET A 1 33.63 4.80 -2.19
N ALA A 2 34.85 4.48 -1.74
CA ALA A 2 35.35 3.09 -1.69
C ALA A 2 34.47 2.12 -0.85
N ASN A 3 33.95 2.58 0.30
CA ASN A 3 33.05 1.77 1.13
C ASN A 3 31.70 1.47 0.45
N ALA A 4 31.21 2.35 -0.42
CA ALA A 4 29.94 2.11 -1.12
C ALA A 4 30.11 1.03 -2.21
N LEU A 5 31.23 1.01 -2.93
CA LEU A 5 31.53 0.00 -3.95
C LEU A 5 31.73 -1.40 -3.36
N VAL A 6 32.39 -1.50 -2.19
CA VAL A 6 32.59 -2.79 -1.49
C VAL A 6 31.29 -3.31 -0.86
N VAL A 7 30.45 -2.41 -0.32
CA VAL A 7 29.11 -2.79 0.19
C VAL A 7 28.23 -3.26 -0.97
N LEU A 8 28.22 -2.53 -2.10
CA LEU A 8 27.41 -2.90 -3.27
C LEU A 8 27.82 -4.26 -3.88
N SER A 9 29.11 -4.59 -3.90
CA SER A 9 29.57 -5.90 -4.38
C SER A 9 29.22 -7.04 -3.41
N SER A 10 29.21 -6.80 -2.10
CA SER A 10 28.78 -7.81 -1.10
C SER A 10 27.26 -8.00 -1.11
N THR A 11 26.48 -6.91 -1.19
CA THR A 11 25.01 -6.98 -1.25
C THR A 11 24.47 -7.60 -2.54
N ALA A 12 25.27 -7.69 -3.60
CA ALA A 12 24.84 -8.30 -4.85
C ALA A 12 24.69 -9.83 -4.75
N GLU A 13 25.56 -10.50 -3.99
CA GLU A 13 25.45 -11.94 -3.72
C GLU A 13 24.43 -12.24 -2.62
N ASP A 14 24.33 -11.38 -1.60
CA ASP A 14 23.36 -11.52 -0.50
C ASP A 14 21.92 -11.14 -0.92
N GLY A 15 21.77 -10.26 -1.92
CA GLY A 15 20.48 -9.70 -2.34
C GLY A 15 19.52 -10.73 -2.93
N GLU A 16 20.02 -11.77 -3.61
CA GLU A 16 19.14 -12.85 -4.12
C GLU A 16 18.50 -13.66 -2.97
N ILE A 17 19.21 -13.80 -1.86
CA ILE A 17 18.74 -14.52 -0.68
C ILE A 17 17.70 -13.66 0.06
N GLU A 18 17.97 -12.37 0.22
CA GLU A 18 17.04 -11.42 0.83
C GLU A 18 15.70 -11.36 0.08
N VAL A 19 15.72 -11.25 -1.25
CA VAL A 19 14.51 -11.21 -2.07
C VAL A 19 13.68 -12.49 -1.92
N ARG A 20 14.34 -13.67 -1.88
CA ARG A 20 13.65 -14.95 -1.68
C ARG A 20 13.00 -15.04 -0.31
N ILE A 21 13.68 -14.57 0.74
CA ILE A 21 13.16 -14.57 2.11
C ILE A 21 12.01 -13.58 2.26
N SER A 22 12.16 -12.37 1.71
CA SER A 22 11.12 -11.34 1.73
C SER A 22 9.85 -11.80 1.02
N ILE A 23 9.96 -12.39 -0.17
CA ILE A 23 8.80 -12.92 -0.89
C ILE A 23 8.14 -14.06 -0.11
N LEU A 24 8.92 -14.99 0.47
CA LEU A 24 8.38 -16.11 1.23
C LEU A 24 7.65 -15.65 2.50
N PHE A 25 8.29 -14.82 3.31
CA PHE A 25 7.72 -14.35 4.58
C PHE A 25 6.61 -13.32 4.34
N GLY A 26 6.78 -12.46 3.33
CA GLY A 26 5.77 -11.52 2.88
C GLY A 26 4.52 -12.23 2.40
N PHE A 27 4.65 -13.27 1.57
CA PHE A 27 3.50 -14.07 1.14
C PHE A 27 2.81 -14.77 2.31
N ALA A 28 3.57 -15.35 3.25
CA ALA A 28 3.00 -15.96 4.45
C ALA A 28 2.21 -14.94 5.29
N PHE A 29 2.75 -13.73 5.46
CA PHE A 29 2.06 -12.62 6.14
C PHE A 29 0.76 -12.22 5.41
N LEU A 30 0.80 -12.14 4.08
CA LEU A 30 -0.36 -11.77 3.26
C LEU A 30 -1.48 -12.82 3.33
N VAL A 31 -1.15 -14.09 3.44
CA VAL A 31 -2.15 -15.16 3.67
C VAL A 31 -2.84 -14.94 5.01
N VAL A 32 -2.07 -14.70 6.08
CA VAL A 32 -2.63 -14.49 7.43
C VAL A 32 -3.47 -13.22 7.50
N SER A 33 -3.00 -12.10 6.93
CA SER A 33 -3.73 -10.82 6.93
C SER A 33 -5.06 -10.92 6.18
N TYR A 34 -5.09 -11.67 5.08
CA TYR A 34 -6.31 -11.90 4.31
C TYR A 34 -7.34 -12.72 5.10
N LEU A 35 -6.89 -13.77 5.80
CA LEU A 35 -7.74 -14.59 6.66
C LEU A 35 -8.29 -13.80 7.85
N LEU A 36 -7.47 -12.95 8.49
CA LEU A 36 -7.90 -12.10 9.59
C LEU A 36 -8.93 -11.04 9.17
N SER A 37 -8.87 -10.59 7.92
CA SER A 37 -9.80 -9.61 7.37
C SER A 37 -11.19 -10.21 7.05
N ALA A 38 -11.37 -11.52 7.22
CA ALA A 38 -12.61 -12.26 6.93
C ALA A 38 -13.17 -11.99 5.52
N GLN A 39 -12.29 -11.74 4.55
CA GLN A 39 -12.67 -11.47 3.17
C GLN A 39 -13.05 -12.77 2.44
N PRO A 40 -13.96 -12.73 1.45
CA PRO A 40 -14.39 -13.92 0.73
C PRO A 40 -13.20 -14.57 0.01
N LEU A 41 -13.01 -15.89 0.20
CA LEU A 41 -11.89 -16.66 -0.36
C LEU A 41 -12.00 -16.82 -1.89
N ASP A 42 -11.74 -15.73 -2.62
CA ASP A 42 -11.67 -15.69 -4.07
C ASP A 42 -10.20 -15.57 -4.50
N LEU A 43 -9.70 -16.58 -5.21
CA LEU A 43 -8.31 -16.65 -5.65
C LEU A 43 -7.92 -15.47 -6.55
N VAL A 44 -8.83 -14.98 -7.40
CA VAL A 44 -8.52 -13.87 -8.30
C VAL A 44 -8.31 -12.58 -7.51
N ARG A 45 -9.11 -12.36 -6.47
CA ARG A 45 -9.00 -11.18 -5.59
C ARG A 45 -7.77 -11.27 -4.71
N PHE A 46 -7.50 -12.46 -4.16
CA PHE A 46 -6.29 -12.71 -3.38
C PHE A 46 -5.02 -12.47 -4.19
N MET A 47 -4.96 -12.93 -5.44
CA MET A 47 -3.79 -12.72 -6.31
C MET A 47 -3.56 -11.24 -6.61
N LYS A 48 -4.62 -10.46 -6.88
CA LYS A 48 -4.50 -9.00 -7.08
C LYS A 48 -3.98 -8.29 -5.81
N TYR A 49 -4.55 -8.61 -4.65
CA TYR A 49 -4.10 -8.11 -3.36
C TYR A 49 -2.63 -8.44 -3.10
N SER A 50 -2.26 -9.70 -3.25
CA SER A 50 -0.90 -10.17 -3.01
C SER A 50 0.10 -9.49 -3.96
N PHE A 51 -0.24 -9.32 -5.23
CA PHE A 51 0.63 -8.68 -6.22
C PHE A 51 0.91 -7.22 -5.85
N ILE A 52 -0.12 -6.44 -5.49
CA ILE A 52 0.05 -5.03 -5.13
C ILE A 52 0.86 -4.91 -3.83
N CYS A 53 0.58 -5.73 -2.83
CA CYS A 53 1.33 -5.70 -1.57
C CYS A 53 2.81 -6.07 -1.75
N LEU A 54 3.12 -7.06 -2.60
CA LEU A 54 4.51 -7.42 -2.90
C LEU A 54 5.24 -6.29 -3.64
N LEU A 55 4.58 -5.59 -4.57
CA LEU A 55 5.15 -4.42 -5.24
C LEU A 55 5.42 -3.26 -4.27
N VAL A 56 4.47 -2.95 -3.39
CA VAL A 56 4.65 -1.91 -2.36
C VAL A 56 5.77 -2.29 -1.39
N GLY A 57 5.87 -3.57 -1.01
CA GLY A 57 6.97 -4.10 -0.20
C GLY A 57 8.33 -3.92 -0.86
N ALA A 58 8.47 -4.31 -2.13
CA ALA A 58 9.71 -4.16 -2.89
C ALA A 58 10.16 -2.69 -3.01
N VAL A 59 9.22 -1.76 -3.21
CA VAL A 59 9.51 -0.32 -3.23
C VAL A 59 9.95 0.18 -1.84
N SER A 60 9.33 -0.32 -0.77
CA SER A 60 9.68 0.04 0.61
C SER A 60 11.07 -0.46 1.01
N GLU A 61 11.44 -1.66 0.60
CA GLU A 61 12.79 -2.21 0.80
C GLU A 61 13.85 -1.37 0.08
N GLY A 62 13.61 -1.02 -1.19
CA GLY A 62 14.48 -0.11 -1.94
C GLY A 62 14.62 1.26 -1.28
N TYR A 63 13.54 1.79 -0.71
CA TYR A 63 13.55 3.05 0.04
C TYR A 63 14.41 2.96 1.31
N GLY A 64 14.30 1.86 2.05
CA GLY A 64 15.13 1.61 3.24
C GLY A 64 16.61 1.50 2.91
N LEU A 65 16.96 0.77 1.85
CA LEU A 65 18.34 0.65 1.37
C LEU A 65 18.90 2.00 0.89
N ALA A 66 18.10 2.81 0.21
CA ALA A 66 18.50 4.15 -0.21
C ALA A 66 18.91 5.02 0.99
N ILE A 67 18.06 5.09 2.03
CA ILE A 67 18.37 5.85 3.25
C ILE A 67 19.58 5.26 3.98
N GLY A 68 19.68 3.94 4.09
CA GLY A 68 20.80 3.25 4.73
C GLY A 68 22.14 3.48 4.02
N SER A 69 22.13 3.70 2.71
CA SER A 69 23.34 4.00 1.93
C SER A 69 23.78 5.48 2.02
N MET A 70 22.82 6.40 2.22
CA MET A 70 23.08 7.83 2.27
C MET A 70 23.52 8.32 3.65
N PHE A 71 23.06 7.66 4.73
CA PHE A 71 23.28 8.09 6.11
C PHE A 71 23.95 6.99 6.95
N GLY A 72 24.75 7.38 7.94
CA GLY A 72 25.30 6.41 8.91
C GLY A 72 24.20 5.79 9.78
N VAL A 73 24.45 4.61 10.36
CA VAL A 73 23.45 3.75 11.04
C VAL A 73 22.57 4.51 12.07
N MET A 74 23.19 5.32 12.93
CA MET A 74 22.48 6.07 13.98
C MET A 74 21.57 7.19 13.41
N ASN A 75 22.00 7.86 12.34
CA ASN A 75 21.22 8.93 11.72
C ASN A 75 20.16 8.34 10.77
N GLY A 76 20.49 7.28 10.05
CA GLY A 76 19.58 6.59 9.14
C GLY A 76 18.34 6.04 9.86
N SER A 77 18.49 5.47 11.07
CA SER A 77 17.37 4.96 11.86
C SER A 77 16.40 6.04 12.33
N ILE A 78 16.85 7.30 12.46
CA ILE A 78 16.00 8.45 12.81
C ILE A 78 15.34 9.01 11.55
N ILE A 79 16.09 9.13 10.46
CA ILE A 79 15.62 9.71 9.19
C ILE A 79 14.57 8.82 8.52
N GLY A 80 14.67 7.49 8.64
CA GLY A 80 13.69 6.55 8.09
C GLY A 80 12.25 6.87 8.54
N PRO A 81 11.93 6.83 9.84
CA PRO A 81 10.61 7.19 10.34
C PRO A 81 10.23 8.65 10.06
N VAL A 82 11.17 9.59 10.15
CA VAL A 82 10.92 11.02 9.89
C VAL A 82 10.48 11.27 8.45
N THR A 83 11.02 10.51 7.50
CA THR A 83 10.68 10.63 6.08
C THR A 83 9.50 9.74 5.68
N PHE A 84 9.30 8.59 6.34
CA PHE A 84 8.16 7.72 6.11
C PHE A 84 6.85 8.27 6.70
N SER A 85 6.92 8.95 7.85
CA SER A 85 5.76 9.59 8.50
C SER A 85 4.98 10.55 7.57
N PRO A 86 5.60 11.53 6.88
CA PRO A 86 4.89 12.40 5.95
C PRO A 86 4.37 11.63 4.72
N LEU A 87 5.05 10.57 4.27
CA LEU A 87 4.55 9.72 3.18
C LEU A 87 3.25 8.99 3.56
N LEU A 88 3.14 8.53 4.80
CA LEU A 88 1.92 7.92 5.36
C LEU A 88 0.79 8.95 5.48
N ILE A 89 1.09 10.16 5.96
CA ILE A 89 0.09 11.23 6.08
C ILE A 89 -0.44 11.60 4.69
N LEU A 90 0.44 11.79 3.70
CA LEU A 90 0.05 12.09 2.31
C LEU A 90 -0.72 10.96 1.63
N CYS A 91 -0.53 9.71 2.07
CA CYS A 91 -1.28 8.56 1.56
C CYS A 91 -2.79 8.69 1.85
N VAL A 92 -3.15 9.12 3.06
CA VAL A 92 -4.54 9.19 3.56
C VAL A 92 -5.14 10.58 3.34
N TYR A 93 -4.31 11.59 3.15
CA TYR A 93 -4.75 12.97 2.95
C TYR A 93 -5.70 13.10 1.75
N GLY A 94 -6.87 13.71 1.95
CA GLY A 94 -7.86 13.94 0.90
C GLY A 94 -8.73 12.73 0.50
N MET A 95 -8.65 11.60 1.22
CA MET A 95 -9.66 10.54 1.05
C MET A 95 -11.03 11.03 1.51
N GLY A 96 -12.03 10.90 0.63
CA GLY A 96 -13.42 11.30 0.87
C GLY A 96 -13.76 12.79 0.74
N GLN A 97 -12.77 13.65 0.51
CA GLN A 97 -13.01 15.09 0.27
C GLN A 97 -12.08 15.63 -0.83
N THR A 98 -12.17 15.05 -2.03
CA THR A 98 -11.27 15.35 -3.16
C THR A 98 -11.39 16.79 -3.68
N GLN A 99 -12.55 17.44 -3.46
CA GLN A 99 -12.88 18.73 -4.07
C GLN A 99 -12.19 19.97 -3.46
N LEU A 100 -11.41 19.83 -2.39
CA LEU A 100 -10.75 20.95 -1.70
C LEU A 100 -9.22 20.98 -1.83
N ILE A 101 -8.64 20.15 -2.70
CA ILE A 101 -7.19 19.95 -2.73
C ILE A 101 -6.50 21.03 -3.58
N GLU A 102 -5.59 21.80 -2.97
CA GLU A 102 -4.70 22.73 -3.66
C GLU A 102 -3.70 22.02 -4.61
N ALA A 103 -3.36 22.66 -5.73
CA ALA A 103 -2.51 22.09 -6.79
C ALA A 103 -1.10 21.68 -6.33
N HIS A 104 -0.55 22.28 -5.27
CA HIS A 104 0.75 21.86 -4.73
C HIS A 104 0.66 20.54 -3.95
N MET A 105 -0.39 20.37 -3.16
CA MET A 105 -0.61 19.15 -2.38
C MET A 105 -1.00 17.97 -3.29
N SER A 106 -1.69 18.25 -4.40
CA SER A 106 -1.93 17.31 -5.51
C SER A 106 -0.65 16.61 -5.98
N PHE A 107 0.37 17.42 -6.28
CA PHE A 107 1.63 16.94 -6.81
C PHE A 107 2.36 16.05 -5.80
N LEU A 108 2.36 16.44 -4.52
CA LEU A 108 2.95 15.64 -3.45
C LEU A 108 2.22 14.31 -3.22
N MET A 109 0.89 14.31 -3.32
CA MET A 109 0.10 13.08 -3.25
C MET A 109 0.39 12.13 -4.42
N SER A 110 0.57 12.68 -5.63
CA SER A 110 0.95 11.93 -6.82
C SER A 110 2.36 11.34 -6.75
N LEU A 111 3.20 11.81 -5.84
CA LEU A 111 4.56 11.28 -5.64
C LEU A 111 4.60 10.10 -4.65
N SER A 112 3.59 9.96 -3.78
CA SER A 112 3.58 8.94 -2.74
C SER A 112 3.18 7.57 -3.28
N TYR A 113 4.13 6.64 -3.36
CA TYR A 113 3.87 5.24 -3.76
C TYR A 113 2.88 4.53 -2.80
N LEU A 114 2.84 4.94 -1.53
CA LEU A 114 1.90 4.40 -0.54
C LEU A 114 0.45 4.70 -0.91
N ARG A 115 0.18 5.90 -1.46
CA ARG A 115 -1.17 6.28 -1.92
C ARG A 115 -1.66 5.34 -3.02
N TYR A 116 -0.82 5.07 -4.01
CA TYR A 116 -1.15 4.14 -5.08
C TYR A 116 -1.32 2.71 -4.57
N GLY A 117 -0.51 2.29 -3.59
CA GLY A 117 -0.67 1.02 -2.90
C GLY A 117 -2.03 0.90 -2.21
N LEU A 118 -2.44 1.91 -1.45
CA LEU A 118 -3.72 1.93 -0.74
C LEU A 118 -4.92 1.89 -1.68
N VAL A 119 -4.93 2.76 -2.71
CA VAL A 119 -5.99 2.80 -3.73
C VAL A 119 -6.04 1.47 -4.49
N GLY A 120 -4.88 0.91 -4.84
CA GLY A 120 -4.77 -0.37 -5.51
C GLY A 120 -5.34 -1.53 -4.68
N ILE A 121 -4.99 -1.60 -3.39
CA ILE A 121 -5.50 -2.61 -2.47
C ILE A 121 -7.02 -2.48 -2.29
N ALA A 122 -7.52 -1.25 -2.08
CA ALA A 122 -8.94 -0.98 -1.93
C ALA A 122 -9.73 -1.45 -3.16
N ASN A 123 -9.24 -1.12 -4.36
CA ASN A 123 -9.87 -1.55 -5.61
C ASN A 123 -9.71 -3.07 -5.88
N ALA A 124 -8.59 -3.68 -5.52
CA ALA A 124 -8.38 -5.11 -5.67
C ALA A 124 -9.37 -5.94 -4.83
N ILE A 125 -9.72 -5.45 -3.65
CA ILE A 125 -10.62 -6.10 -2.70
C ILE A 125 -12.08 -5.80 -3.03
N TYR A 126 -12.44 -4.51 -3.10
CA TYR A 126 -13.82 -4.04 -3.18
C TYR A 126 -14.31 -3.80 -4.61
N GLY A 127 -13.40 -3.64 -5.57
CA GLY A 127 -13.75 -3.40 -6.97
C GLY A 127 -14.20 -4.65 -7.72
N SER A 128 -14.33 -4.52 -9.04
CA SER A 128 -14.77 -5.58 -9.96
C SER A 128 -16.18 -6.13 -9.64
N HIS A 129 -17.19 -5.26 -9.55
CA HIS A 129 -18.62 -5.61 -9.38
C HIS A 129 -18.84 -6.74 -8.36
N ARG A 130 -18.33 -6.53 -7.14
CA ARG A 130 -18.49 -7.51 -6.06
C ARG A 130 -19.98 -7.58 -5.67
N PRO A 131 -20.54 -8.79 -5.42
CA PRO A 131 -21.90 -8.90 -4.90
C PRO A 131 -22.02 -8.24 -3.52
N PHE A 132 -23.23 -7.78 -3.19
CA PHE A 132 -23.54 -7.12 -1.92
C PHE A 132 -23.00 -7.89 -0.71
N MET A 133 -22.38 -7.16 0.21
CA MET A 133 -21.86 -7.75 1.44
C MET A 133 -23.02 -8.14 2.36
N LYS A 134 -22.82 -9.21 3.14
CA LYS A 134 -23.79 -9.60 4.18
C LYS A 134 -23.65 -8.61 5.32
N CYS A 135 -24.72 -7.89 5.64
CA CYS A 135 -24.80 -7.11 6.88
C CYS A 135 -25.20 -8.11 7.98
N GLU A 136 -24.28 -8.38 8.91
CA GLU A 136 -24.62 -9.14 10.09
C GLU A 136 -25.47 -8.23 10.98
N GLU A 137 -26.57 -8.79 11.50
CA GLU A 137 -27.59 -8.17 12.35
C GLU A 137 -28.73 -7.43 11.63
N ALA A 138 -29.89 -8.09 11.67
CA ALA A 138 -31.22 -7.54 11.42
C ALA A 138 -31.64 -6.41 12.40
N ASP A 139 -30.74 -5.92 13.25
CA ASP A 139 -30.97 -4.82 14.20
C ASP A 139 -30.70 -3.43 13.60
N PHE A 140 -29.92 -3.35 12.52
CA PHE A 140 -29.75 -2.11 11.77
C PHE A 140 -30.67 -2.13 10.55
N GLN A 141 -31.81 -1.43 10.61
CA GLN A 141 -32.73 -1.25 9.47
C GLN A 141 -32.08 -0.58 8.24
N TYR A 142 -30.82 -0.12 8.35
CA TYR A 142 -30.07 0.56 7.31
C TYR A 142 -28.60 0.12 7.32
N CYS A 143 -28.12 -0.42 6.19
CA CYS A 143 -26.73 -0.79 5.97
C CYS A 143 -26.16 0.06 4.82
N HIS A 144 -25.48 1.16 5.16
CA HIS A 144 -24.95 2.10 4.15
C HIS A 144 -23.90 1.46 3.22
N TYR A 145 -23.04 0.61 3.79
CA TYR A 145 -21.91 -0.03 3.10
C TYR A 145 -22.23 -1.45 2.61
N GLN A 146 -23.50 -1.76 2.38
CA GLN A 146 -23.91 -3.01 1.72
C GLN A 146 -23.31 -3.09 0.31
N ASP A 147 -23.27 -1.95 -0.38
CA ASP A 147 -22.67 -1.78 -1.69
C ASP A 147 -21.19 -1.39 -1.56
N PRO A 148 -20.24 -2.24 -2.01
CA PRO A 148 -18.81 -1.90 -2.04
C PRO A 148 -18.49 -0.70 -2.93
N GLU A 149 -19.30 -0.41 -3.96
CA GLU A 149 -19.07 0.73 -4.84
C GLU A 149 -19.37 2.05 -4.13
N MET A 150 -20.36 2.06 -3.23
CA MET A 150 -20.65 3.22 -2.39
C MET A 150 -19.49 3.50 -1.44
N PHE A 151 -18.90 2.45 -0.84
CA PHE A 151 -17.71 2.59 -0.01
C PHE A 151 -16.51 3.18 -0.79
N LEU A 152 -16.26 2.68 -2.00
CA LEU A 152 -15.19 3.21 -2.86
C LEU A 152 -15.46 4.66 -3.28
N ARG A 153 -16.71 5.01 -3.56
CA ARG A 153 -17.13 6.38 -3.89
C ARG A 153 -16.89 7.34 -2.72
N ASP A 154 -17.27 6.95 -1.51
CA ASP A 154 -17.07 7.76 -0.30
C ASP A 154 -15.59 7.96 0.03
N LEU A 155 -14.72 7.04 -0.39
CA LEU A 155 -13.27 7.21 -0.27
C LEU A 155 -12.66 8.10 -1.38
N GLY A 156 -13.43 8.45 -2.40
CA GLY A 156 -12.94 9.14 -3.60
C GLY A 156 -12.17 8.21 -4.55
N MET A 157 -12.42 6.89 -4.49
CA MET A 157 -11.75 5.83 -5.25
C MET A 157 -12.69 5.12 -6.26
N GLY A 158 -13.90 5.66 -6.47
CA GLY A 158 -14.97 5.03 -7.25
C GLY A 158 -14.73 4.92 -8.75
N ASP A 159 -13.82 5.72 -9.32
CA ASP A 159 -13.47 5.66 -10.74
C ASP A 159 -11.97 5.37 -10.92
N THR A 160 -11.65 4.17 -11.39
CA THR A 160 -10.26 3.74 -11.62
C THR A 160 -9.70 4.15 -12.98
N HIS A 161 -10.31 5.15 -13.62
CA HIS A 161 -9.59 5.98 -14.57
C HIS A 161 -8.63 6.84 -13.74
N LEU A 162 -7.34 6.50 -13.77
CA LEU A 162 -6.23 7.26 -13.19
C LEU A 162 -6.33 8.76 -13.53
N GLY A 163 -7.07 9.50 -12.71
CA GLY A 163 -7.56 10.82 -13.07
C GLY A 163 -8.12 11.52 -11.85
N TYR A 164 -7.20 12.16 -11.14
CA TYR A 164 -7.42 13.40 -10.43
C TYR A 164 -8.74 14.12 -10.82
N GLN A 165 -9.67 14.26 -9.88
CA GLN A 165 -10.73 15.27 -9.93
C GLN A 165 -10.61 16.17 -8.70
#